data_AF-A0A2M8HD18-F1
#
_entry.id   AF-A0A2M8HD18-F1
#
_cell.length_a   1.000
_cell.length_b   1.000
_cell.length_c   1.000
_cell.angle_alpha   90.00
_cell.angle_beta   90.00
_cell.angle_gamma   90.00
#
_symmetry.space_group_name_H-M   'P 1'
#
loop_
_entity.id
_entity.type
_entity.pdbx_description
1 polymer ?
#
loop_
_entity_poly.entity_id
_entity_poly.type
_entity_poly.pdbx_seq_one_letter_code
_entity_poly.pdbx_strand_id
1 'polypeptide(L)'
;MQLFFHDVGLKGATADFPKTIYSDIAISDIVAQCPIELRASISESLLNEFPDGWCNVWGVPLGAKSVINQLTYNDVMLLIKSTGGLEEIPVLCHVKLFPKEQLLELSKFLWGSTHFPYIFFFKTQDIDLNWTQFKSDVDYLPKFRPSGNVYRVKSERLLRFGGASGYVKTLIKKEPISLPPLPLSLKESEIDEEYNEGSRETREATFFKRNRKLVLDAKKTYGYNCQICDFNFEETYGELGFEFIECHHINPLSERDFDLPTTIEDVLVVCSNCHKMLHKTRPALHPLQLKSLLFKK
;
A
#
# COMPACT_ATOMS: atom_id res chain seq x y z
N MET A 1 -20.32 10.67 -7.82
CA MET A 1 -20.06 10.42 -6.40
C MET A 1 -19.49 9.03 -6.22
N GLN A 2 -18.30 8.96 -5.66
CA GLN A 2 -17.56 7.77 -5.29
C GLN A 2 -17.43 7.70 -3.76
N LEU A 3 -17.12 6.51 -3.25
CA LEU A 3 -16.90 6.28 -1.83
C LEU A 3 -15.44 5.87 -1.61
N PHE A 4 -14.77 6.60 -0.74
CA PHE A 4 -13.42 6.35 -0.28
C PHE A 4 -13.43 6.10 1.22
N PHE A 5 -12.39 5.43 1.70
CA PHE A 5 -12.15 5.28 3.12
C PHE A 5 -10.65 5.36 3.43
N HIS A 6 -10.34 5.90 4.59
CA HIS A 6 -8.97 6.06 5.08
C HIS A 6 -8.85 5.45 6.46
N ASP A 7 -7.94 4.48 6.59
CA ASP A 7 -7.55 3.95 7.90
C ASP A 7 -6.56 4.88 8.56
N VAL A 8 -7.04 5.70 9.49
CA VAL A 8 -6.21 6.66 10.22
C VAL A 8 -5.50 5.98 11.39
N GLY A 9 -6.10 4.91 11.91
CA GLY A 9 -5.65 4.19 13.09
C GLY A 9 -5.81 5.00 14.39
N LEU A 10 -5.82 4.30 15.52
CA LEU A 10 -6.20 4.88 16.82
C LEU A 10 -5.27 6.04 17.22
N LYS A 11 -3.96 5.89 16.98
CA LYS A 11 -2.96 6.91 17.33
C LYS A 11 -3.14 8.18 16.51
N GLY A 12 -3.36 8.06 15.20
CA GLY A 12 -3.57 9.21 14.31
C GLY A 12 -4.89 9.89 14.60
N ALA A 13 -5.97 9.12 14.75
CA ALA A 13 -7.28 9.65 15.07
C ALA A 13 -7.29 10.39 16.41
N THR A 14 -6.65 9.85 17.45
CA THR A 14 -6.54 10.52 18.76
C THR A 14 -5.75 11.83 18.67
N ALA A 15 -4.70 11.88 17.84
CA ALA A 15 -3.87 13.06 17.70
C ALA A 15 -4.52 14.16 16.85
N ASP A 16 -5.22 13.80 15.77
CA ASP A 16 -5.56 14.74 14.70
C ASP A 16 -7.07 14.98 14.53
N PHE A 17 -7.95 14.06 14.94
CA PHE A 17 -9.39 14.30 14.85
C PHE A 17 -9.87 15.48 15.70
N PRO A 18 -9.42 15.66 16.97
CA PRO A 18 -9.80 16.82 17.75
C PRO A 18 -9.41 18.15 17.13
N LYS A 19 -8.36 18.17 16.28
CA LYS A 19 -7.84 19.39 15.67
C LYS A 19 -8.66 19.83 14.46
N THR A 20 -9.08 18.90 13.61
CA THR A 20 -9.64 19.27 12.29
C THR A 20 -10.92 18.55 11.89
N ILE A 21 -11.30 17.49 12.62
CA ILE A 21 -12.54 16.74 12.39
C ILE A 21 -13.63 17.18 13.36
N TYR A 22 -13.30 17.30 14.65
CA TYR A 22 -14.23 17.72 15.71
C TYR A 22 -14.10 19.20 16.07
N SER A 23 -13.24 19.92 15.36
CA SER A 23 -13.09 21.38 15.46
C SER A 23 -13.26 22.00 14.09
N ASP A 24 -14.02 23.09 14.03
CA ASP A 24 -14.12 23.94 12.86
C ASP A 24 -12.90 24.85 12.75
N ILE A 25 -12.41 25.04 11.53
CA ILE A 25 -11.30 25.92 11.20
C ILE A 25 -11.83 27.12 10.42
N ALA A 26 -11.40 28.33 10.79
CA ALA A 26 -11.77 29.55 10.09
C ALA A 26 -11.17 29.56 8.67
N ILE A 27 -11.98 29.92 7.68
CA ILE A 27 -11.53 30.05 6.28
C ILE A 27 -10.43 31.12 6.18
N SER A 28 -10.50 32.19 6.97
CA SER A 28 -9.44 33.21 7.03
C SER A 28 -8.08 32.64 7.39
N ASP A 29 -8.04 31.72 8.35
CA ASP A 29 -6.80 31.08 8.80
C ASP A 29 -6.27 30.11 7.74
N ILE A 30 -7.17 29.34 7.11
CA ILE A 30 -6.82 28.45 6.00
C ILE A 30 -6.20 29.23 4.84
N VAL A 31 -6.87 30.29 4.40
CA VAL A 31 -6.44 31.12 3.28
C VAL A 31 -5.12 31.83 3.58
N ALA A 32 -4.91 32.28 4.83
CA ALA A 32 -3.65 32.89 5.23
C ALA A 32 -2.44 31.94 5.04
N GLN A 33 -2.64 30.64 5.23
CA GLN A 33 -1.58 29.62 5.04
C GLN A 33 -1.50 29.06 3.62
N CYS A 34 -2.43 29.42 2.73
CA CYS A 34 -2.35 29.02 1.32
C CYS A 34 -1.31 29.85 0.54
N PRO A 35 -0.71 29.28 -0.53
CA PRO A 35 0.11 30.03 -1.47
C PRO A 35 -0.62 31.26 -2.02
N ILE A 36 0.08 32.38 -2.15
CA ILE A 36 -0.49 33.71 -2.46
C ILE A 36 -1.37 33.66 -3.71
N GLU A 37 -0.89 32.97 -4.73
CA GLU A 37 -1.54 32.78 -6.03
C GLU A 37 -2.86 32.00 -5.96
N LEU A 38 -3.04 31.13 -4.95
CA LEU A 38 -4.26 30.33 -4.78
C LEU A 38 -5.25 30.95 -3.79
N ARG A 39 -4.83 31.94 -2.98
CA ARG A 39 -5.64 32.50 -1.89
C ARG A 39 -7.01 32.99 -2.33
N ALA A 40 -7.07 33.76 -3.41
CA ALA A 40 -8.32 34.33 -3.90
C ALA A 40 -9.30 33.22 -4.35
N SER A 41 -8.81 32.28 -5.17
CA SER A 41 -9.61 31.16 -5.70
C SER A 41 -10.11 30.22 -4.59
N ILE A 42 -9.23 29.85 -3.65
CA ILE A 42 -9.59 29.00 -2.51
C ILE A 42 -10.57 29.74 -1.60
N SER A 43 -10.36 31.02 -1.30
CA SER A 43 -11.26 31.81 -0.46
C SER A 43 -12.67 31.90 -1.05
N GLU A 44 -12.79 32.21 -2.35
CA GLU A 44 -14.08 32.30 -3.03
C GLU A 44 -14.79 30.95 -3.01
N SER A 45 -14.09 29.87 -3.37
CA SER A 45 -14.65 28.52 -3.38
C SER A 45 -15.09 28.05 -2.00
N LEU A 46 -14.28 28.30 -0.97
CA LEU A 46 -14.62 27.93 0.41
C LEU A 46 -15.80 28.74 0.95
N LEU A 47 -15.84 30.06 0.73
CA LEU A 47 -16.96 30.89 1.22
C LEU A 47 -18.27 30.57 0.49
N ASN A 48 -18.20 30.14 -0.78
CA ASN A 48 -19.39 29.68 -1.51
C ASN A 48 -19.94 28.37 -0.93
N GLU A 49 -19.07 27.41 -0.58
CA GLU A 49 -19.50 26.13 0.02
C GLU A 49 -19.79 26.23 1.52
N PHE A 50 -19.12 27.14 2.22
CA PHE A 50 -19.21 27.35 3.67
C PHE A 50 -19.42 28.85 4.00
N PRO A 51 -20.64 29.37 3.79
CA PRO A 51 -20.93 30.80 3.97
C PRO A 51 -20.82 31.30 5.42
N ASP A 52 -20.82 30.39 6.40
CA ASP A 52 -20.62 30.69 7.82
C ASP A 52 -19.17 31.09 8.14
N GLY A 53 -18.22 30.84 7.23
CA GLY A 53 -16.80 31.14 7.41
C GLY A 53 -15.99 29.99 8.00
N TRP A 54 -16.58 28.82 8.21
CA TRP A 54 -16.00 27.73 9.00
C TRP A 54 -16.11 26.38 8.29
N CYS A 55 -15.07 25.56 8.33
CA CYS A 55 -15.12 24.20 7.78
C CYS A 55 -14.21 23.22 8.54
N ASN A 56 -14.43 21.93 8.30
CA ASN A 56 -13.53 20.87 8.74
C ASN A 56 -12.53 20.56 7.62
N VAL A 57 -11.39 20.01 8.04
CA VAL A 57 -10.24 19.81 7.17
C VAL A 57 -9.65 18.43 7.40
N TRP A 58 -9.23 17.77 6.32
CA TRP A 58 -8.49 16.54 6.45
C TRP A 58 -7.38 16.43 5.40
N GLY A 59 -6.26 15.90 5.85
CA GLY A 59 -5.05 15.76 5.06
C GLY A 59 -4.74 14.29 4.76
N VAL A 60 -4.08 14.06 3.64
CA VAL A 60 -3.69 12.72 3.18
C VAL A 60 -2.21 12.71 2.75
N PRO A 61 -1.49 11.62 3.02
CA PRO A 61 -0.05 11.56 2.81
C PRO A 61 0.33 11.47 1.33
N LEU A 62 1.58 11.80 1.00
CA LEU A 62 2.11 11.76 -0.37
C LEU A 62 1.89 10.43 -1.09
N GLY A 63 1.99 9.31 -0.36
CA GLY A 63 1.79 7.96 -0.91
C GLY A 63 0.38 7.71 -1.46
N ALA A 64 -0.62 8.48 -1.04
CA ALA A 64 -2.00 8.35 -1.49
C ALA A 64 -2.29 9.13 -2.79
N LYS A 65 -1.30 9.82 -3.39
CA LYS A 65 -1.49 10.73 -4.54
C LYS A 65 -2.37 10.15 -5.66
N SER A 66 -2.25 8.86 -5.97
CA SER A 66 -3.05 8.19 -7.00
C SER A 66 -4.54 8.16 -6.70
N VAL A 67 -4.92 8.01 -5.43
CA VAL A 67 -6.30 8.02 -4.95
C VAL A 67 -6.83 9.46 -4.94
N ILE A 68 -5.98 10.39 -4.54
CA ILE A 68 -6.30 11.80 -4.40
C ILE A 68 -6.55 12.50 -5.72
N ASN A 69 -5.82 12.13 -6.78
CA ASN A 69 -6.10 12.61 -8.14
C ASN A 69 -7.49 12.21 -8.66
N GLN A 70 -8.15 11.24 -8.02
CA GLN A 70 -9.48 10.76 -8.39
C GLN A 70 -10.60 11.38 -7.55
N LEU A 71 -10.28 12.13 -6.49
CA LEU A 71 -11.27 12.81 -5.68
C LEU A 71 -11.94 13.94 -6.47
N THR A 72 -13.26 13.99 -6.40
CA THR A 72 -14.09 15.00 -7.04
C THR A 72 -15.11 15.60 -6.07
N TYR A 73 -15.76 16.68 -6.49
CA TYR A 73 -16.81 17.33 -5.71
C TYR A 73 -17.91 16.35 -5.28
N ASN A 74 -18.33 16.45 -4.02
CA ASN A 74 -19.31 15.59 -3.35
C ASN A 74 -18.93 14.12 -3.19
N ASP A 75 -17.72 13.68 -3.56
CA ASP A 75 -17.24 12.36 -3.17
C ASP A 75 -17.17 12.24 -1.64
N VAL A 76 -17.30 11.00 -1.15
CA VAL A 76 -17.36 10.73 0.27
C VAL A 76 -16.08 10.06 0.75
N MET A 77 -15.51 10.57 1.83
CA MET A 77 -14.40 9.94 2.55
C MET A 77 -14.90 9.47 3.93
N LEU A 78 -14.76 8.19 4.21
CA LEU A 78 -14.97 7.64 5.55
C LEU A 78 -13.63 7.61 6.30
N LEU A 79 -13.59 8.17 7.50
CA LEU A 79 -12.39 8.15 8.33
C LEU A 79 -12.51 7.07 9.41
N ILE A 80 -11.69 6.04 9.30
CA ILE A 80 -11.70 4.88 10.20
C ILE A 80 -10.75 5.17 11.35
N LYS A 81 -11.30 5.19 12.56
CA LYS A 81 -10.53 5.45 13.79
C LYS A 81 -9.83 4.18 14.27
N SER A 82 -10.50 3.03 14.20
CA SER A 82 -9.89 1.75 14.56
C SER A 82 -10.49 0.60 13.78
N THR A 83 -9.64 -0.35 13.41
CA THR A 83 -10.07 -1.64 12.85
C THR A 83 -9.97 -2.79 13.86
N GLY A 84 -9.62 -2.50 15.12
CA GLY A 84 -9.65 -3.46 16.25
C GLY A 84 -10.29 -2.86 17.51
N GLY A 85 -10.75 -3.71 18.43
CA GLY A 85 -11.47 -3.24 19.63
C GLY A 85 -12.89 -2.79 19.31
N LEU A 86 -13.24 -1.53 19.62
CA LEU A 86 -14.57 -0.94 19.36
C LEU A 86 -14.87 -0.73 17.84
N GLU A 87 -13.87 -0.90 16.98
CA GLU A 87 -14.00 -0.90 15.50
C GLU A 87 -14.76 0.31 14.90
N GLU A 88 -14.53 1.53 15.40
CA GLU A 88 -15.32 2.70 15.03
C GLU A 88 -14.93 3.32 13.67
N ILE A 89 -15.94 3.57 12.82
CA ILE A 89 -15.88 4.51 11.68
C ILE A 89 -16.76 5.71 12.05
N PRO A 90 -16.23 6.66 12.83
CA PRO A 90 -17.07 7.68 13.43
C PRO A 90 -17.56 8.74 12.44
N VAL A 91 -16.85 8.94 11.31
CA VAL A 91 -16.98 10.16 10.52
C VAL A 91 -17.11 9.91 9.03
N LEU A 92 -18.11 10.58 8.46
CA LEU A 92 -18.36 10.71 7.04
C LEU A 92 -18.06 12.15 6.60
N CYS A 93 -17.23 12.29 5.56
CA CYS A 93 -16.81 13.58 5.01
C CYS A 93 -17.32 13.71 3.57
N HIS A 94 -18.16 14.70 3.29
CA HIS A 94 -18.49 15.09 1.91
C HIS A 94 -17.47 16.11 1.39
N VAL A 95 -16.64 15.70 0.44
CA VAL A 95 -15.59 16.55 -0.13
C VAL A 95 -16.22 17.72 -0.90
N LYS A 96 -16.03 18.95 -0.42
CA LYS A 96 -16.56 20.17 -1.04
C LYS A 96 -15.54 20.92 -1.85
N LEU A 97 -14.32 20.99 -1.33
CA LEU A 97 -13.20 21.57 -2.05
C LEU A 97 -11.98 20.69 -1.89
N PHE A 98 -11.25 20.52 -2.99
CA PHE A 98 -10.02 19.76 -3.01
C PHE A 98 -9.00 20.37 -3.99
N PRO A 99 -8.10 21.24 -3.51
CA PRO A 99 -6.98 21.76 -4.30
C PRO A 99 -6.03 20.62 -4.69
N LYS A 100 -5.55 20.64 -5.94
CA LYS A 100 -4.65 19.59 -6.46
C LYS A 100 -3.19 19.84 -6.06
N GLU A 101 -2.89 21.08 -5.71
CA GLU A 101 -1.60 21.54 -5.23
C GLU A 101 -1.33 21.09 -3.78
N GLN A 102 -0.05 20.96 -3.44
CA GLN A 102 0.35 20.62 -2.08
C GLN A 102 0.31 21.86 -1.19
N LEU A 103 -0.43 21.78 -0.08
CA LEU A 103 -0.58 22.87 0.90
C LEU A 103 0.27 22.59 2.15
N LEU A 104 1.59 22.66 1.98
CA LEU A 104 2.57 22.29 3.03
C LEU A 104 2.47 23.18 4.29
N GLU A 105 2.36 24.49 4.11
CA GLU A 105 2.26 25.43 5.24
C GLU A 105 0.93 25.26 6.00
N LEU A 106 -0.17 25.00 5.27
CA LEU A 106 -1.44 24.67 5.89
C LEU A 106 -1.36 23.36 6.68
N SER A 107 -0.72 22.32 6.13
CA SER A 107 -0.49 21.06 6.85
C SER A 107 0.29 21.30 8.15
N LYS A 108 1.35 22.12 8.09
CA LYS A 108 2.17 22.46 9.24
C LYS A 108 1.40 23.26 10.28
N PHE A 109 0.54 24.19 9.86
CA PHE A 109 -0.34 24.94 10.75
C PHE A 109 -1.36 24.04 11.46
N LEU A 110 -2.01 23.13 10.73
CA LEU A 110 -3.08 22.28 11.27
C LEU A 110 -2.54 21.14 12.17
N TRP A 111 -1.45 20.50 11.78
CA TRP A 111 -0.97 19.28 12.43
C TRP A 111 0.45 19.36 12.98
N GLY A 112 1.13 20.51 12.86
CA GLY A 112 2.52 20.68 13.27
C GLY A 112 3.53 19.93 12.40
N SER A 113 3.08 19.38 11.25
CA SER A 113 3.92 18.60 10.33
C SER A 113 3.50 18.80 8.88
N THR A 114 4.41 18.54 7.94
CA THR A 114 4.12 18.58 6.49
C THR A 114 3.76 17.21 5.92
N HIS A 115 3.42 16.24 6.78
CA HIS A 115 3.21 14.84 6.37
C HIS A 115 1.94 14.65 5.52
N PHE A 116 0.98 15.57 5.61
CA PHE A 116 -0.32 15.50 4.94
C PHE A 116 -0.54 16.67 3.97
N PRO A 117 0.21 16.73 2.86
CA PRO A 117 0.25 17.90 1.98
C PRO A 117 -0.98 18.07 1.09
N TYR A 118 -1.73 17.01 0.82
CA TYR A 118 -2.97 17.11 0.06
C TYR A 118 -4.12 17.24 1.04
N ILE A 119 -4.95 18.26 0.87
CA ILE A 119 -5.94 18.66 1.87
C ILE A 119 -7.28 18.86 1.17
N PHE A 120 -8.33 18.30 1.75
CA PHE A 120 -9.71 18.55 1.33
C PHE A 120 -10.54 19.13 2.47
N PHE A 121 -11.61 19.81 2.10
CA PHE A 121 -12.49 20.57 2.99
C PHE A 121 -13.91 20.03 2.92
N PHE A 122 -14.58 19.97 4.07
CA PHE A 122 -15.90 19.38 4.24
C PHE A 122 -16.56 19.87 5.52
N LYS A 123 -17.79 19.39 5.78
CA LYS A 123 -18.40 19.44 7.12
C LYS A 123 -18.50 18.01 7.64
N THR A 124 -18.01 17.81 8.86
CA THR A 124 -18.04 16.52 9.54
C THR A 124 -19.47 16.08 9.75
N GLN A 125 -19.76 14.84 9.38
CA GLN A 125 -21.02 14.19 9.68
C GLN A 125 -20.75 12.91 10.47
N ASP A 126 -21.24 12.87 11.70
CA ASP A 126 -21.11 11.68 12.54
C ASP A 126 -22.02 10.57 12.02
N ILE A 127 -21.48 9.37 11.98
CA ILE A 127 -22.21 8.16 11.60
C ILE A 127 -21.97 7.06 12.63
N ASP A 128 -22.96 6.18 12.75
CA ASP A 128 -22.89 5.02 13.62
C ASP A 128 -22.58 3.79 12.77
N LEU A 129 -21.31 3.60 12.46
CA LEU A 129 -20.81 2.53 11.62
C LEU A 129 -19.56 1.93 12.24
N ASN A 130 -19.51 0.59 12.30
CA ASN A 130 -18.30 -0.11 12.69
C ASN A 130 -17.63 -0.81 11.50
N TRP A 131 -16.36 -1.16 11.65
CA TRP A 131 -15.55 -1.75 10.59
C TRP A 131 -16.09 -3.09 10.11
N THR A 132 -16.57 -3.94 11.01
CA THR A 132 -17.18 -5.22 10.64
C THR A 132 -18.45 -5.05 9.82
N GLN A 133 -19.32 -4.13 10.21
CA GLN A 133 -20.53 -3.77 9.47
C GLN A 133 -20.17 -3.23 8.09
N PHE A 134 -19.23 -2.27 8.00
CA PHE A 134 -18.78 -1.74 6.72
C PHE A 134 -18.23 -2.82 5.78
N LYS A 135 -17.41 -3.75 6.29
CA LYS A 135 -16.90 -4.87 5.49
C LYS A 135 -18.03 -5.74 4.96
N SER A 136 -19.01 -6.07 5.80
CA SER A 136 -20.21 -6.82 5.37
C SER A 136 -21.03 -6.02 4.34
N ASP A 137 -21.06 -4.69 4.49
CA ASP A 137 -21.77 -3.80 3.60
C ASP A 137 -21.21 -3.75 2.18
N VAL A 138 -19.89 -3.69 2.05
CA VAL A 138 -19.23 -3.58 0.75
C VAL A 138 -18.54 -4.88 0.32
N ASP A 139 -18.89 -6.00 0.96
CA ASP A 139 -18.45 -7.36 0.65
C ASP A 139 -16.92 -7.57 0.73
N TYR A 140 -16.25 -6.89 1.66
CA TYR A 140 -14.84 -7.12 1.94
C TYR A 140 -14.66 -8.38 2.79
N LEU A 141 -13.59 -9.14 2.50
CA LEU A 141 -13.23 -10.32 3.29
C LEU A 141 -13.06 -9.95 4.77
N PRO A 142 -13.50 -10.80 5.73
CA PRO A 142 -13.36 -10.53 7.16
C PRO A 142 -11.91 -10.22 7.60
N LYS A 143 -10.93 -10.84 6.94
CA LYS A 143 -9.48 -10.67 7.17
C LYS A 143 -8.89 -9.37 6.58
N PHE A 144 -9.64 -8.63 5.76
CA PHE A 144 -9.14 -7.42 5.12
C PHE A 144 -8.82 -6.33 6.15
N ARG A 145 -7.61 -5.78 6.06
CA ARG A 145 -7.11 -4.68 6.90
C ARG A 145 -6.50 -3.58 6.02
N PRO A 146 -7.07 -2.35 6.03
CA PRO A 146 -6.56 -1.25 5.21
C PRO A 146 -5.15 -0.76 5.60
N SER A 147 -4.72 -1.00 6.84
CA SER A 147 -3.33 -0.86 7.27
C SER A 147 -2.75 0.54 7.04
N GLY A 148 -3.51 1.58 7.42
CA GLY A 148 -3.07 2.97 7.29
C GLY A 148 -3.29 3.62 5.91
N ASN A 149 -3.85 2.89 4.93
CA ASN A 149 -3.97 3.37 3.56
C ASN A 149 -5.36 3.98 3.26
N VAL A 150 -5.40 4.75 2.17
CA VAL A 150 -6.63 5.28 1.57
C VAL A 150 -7.05 4.37 0.42
N TYR A 151 -8.33 4.00 0.36
CA TYR A 151 -8.89 3.15 -0.69
C TYR A 151 -10.14 3.77 -1.30
N ARG A 152 -10.41 3.39 -2.54
CA ARG A 152 -11.70 3.59 -3.21
C ARG A 152 -12.51 2.29 -3.16
N VAL A 153 -13.77 2.37 -2.72
CA VAL A 153 -14.70 1.25 -2.83
C VAL A 153 -15.11 1.09 -4.29
N LYS A 154 -15.00 -0.12 -4.83
CA LYS A 154 -15.42 -0.41 -6.20
C LYS A 154 -16.94 -0.23 -6.34
N SER A 155 -17.39 0.41 -7.42
CA SER A 155 -18.79 0.78 -7.62
C SER A 155 -19.74 -0.43 -7.58
N GLU A 156 -19.29 -1.59 -8.05
CA GLU A 156 -20.07 -2.83 -8.11
C GLU A 156 -20.50 -3.29 -6.71
N ARG A 157 -19.67 -3.03 -5.70
CA ARG A 157 -19.93 -3.38 -4.29
C ARG A 157 -21.03 -2.55 -3.65
N LEU A 158 -21.39 -1.43 -4.27
CA LEU A 158 -22.40 -0.50 -3.77
C LEU A 158 -23.72 -0.58 -4.55
N LEU A 159 -23.80 -1.42 -5.60
CA LEU A 159 -24.99 -1.53 -6.45
C LEU A 159 -26.25 -1.90 -5.66
N ARG A 160 -26.11 -2.75 -4.63
CA ARG A 160 -27.23 -3.16 -3.76
C ARG A 160 -27.87 -2.01 -2.99
N PHE A 161 -27.14 -0.91 -2.82
CA PHE A 161 -27.64 0.31 -2.18
C PHE A 161 -28.07 1.37 -3.21
N GLY A 162 -28.08 1.07 -4.51
CA GLY A 162 -28.26 2.09 -5.55
C GLY A 162 -27.02 2.96 -5.76
N GLY A 163 -25.83 2.40 -5.51
CA GLY A 163 -24.54 3.07 -5.62
C GLY A 163 -24.12 3.80 -4.34
N ALA A 164 -23.02 4.56 -4.43
CA ALA A 164 -22.47 5.29 -3.28
C ALA A 164 -23.50 6.24 -2.63
N SER A 165 -24.38 6.86 -3.42
CA SER A 165 -25.35 7.84 -2.90
C SER A 165 -26.38 7.18 -2.01
N GLY A 166 -26.91 6.03 -2.41
CA GLY A 166 -27.87 5.33 -1.58
C GLY A 166 -27.21 4.70 -0.34
N TYR A 167 -25.97 4.20 -0.42
CA TYR A 167 -25.26 3.72 0.77
C TYR A 167 -25.02 4.83 1.80
N VAL A 168 -24.62 6.02 1.36
CA VAL A 168 -24.46 7.17 2.26
C VAL A 168 -25.81 7.55 2.88
N LYS A 169 -26.90 7.55 2.11
CA LYS A 169 -28.25 7.79 2.65
C LYS A 169 -28.63 6.76 3.72
N THR A 170 -28.28 5.49 3.56
CA THR A 170 -28.57 4.45 4.56
C THR A 170 -27.80 4.70 5.86
N LEU A 171 -26.53 5.11 5.78
CA LEU A 171 -25.72 5.43 6.96
C LEU A 171 -26.29 6.63 7.73
N ILE A 172 -26.81 7.63 7.03
CA ILE A 172 -27.32 8.86 7.64
C ILE A 172 -28.72 8.66 8.26
N LYS A 173 -29.60 7.89 7.60
CA LYS A 173 -31.01 7.79 8.02
C LYS A 173 -31.28 6.74 9.11
N LYS A 174 -30.34 5.83 9.40
CA LYS A 174 -30.55 4.68 10.31
C LYS A 174 -31.80 3.83 9.99
N GLU A 175 -32.30 3.84 8.75
CA GLU A 175 -33.50 3.08 8.38
C GLU A 175 -33.18 1.59 8.24
N PRO A 176 -33.94 0.68 8.90
CA PRO A 176 -33.77 -0.76 8.75
C PRO A 176 -34.16 -1.18 7.33
N ILE A 177 -33.35 -2.07 6.77
CA ILE A 177 -33.46 -2.49 5.39
C ILE A 177 -34.70 -3.37 5.21
N SER A 178 -35.65 -2.95 4.37
CA SER A 178 -36.59 -3.86 3.71
C SER A 178 -35.83 -4.57 2.59
N LEU A 179 -35.10 -5.64 2.92
CA LEU A 179 -34.32 -6.42 1.96
C LEU A 179 -35.28 -7.18 1.03
N PRO A 180 -35.25 -6.96 -0.30
CA PRO A 180 -35.71 -8.01 -1.20
C PRO A 180 -34.79 -9.23 -1.03
N PRO A 181 -35.32 -10.46 -1.08
CA PRO A 181 -34.51 -11.66 -0.94
C PRO A 181 -33.46 -11.69 -2.07
N LEU A 182 -32.26 -12.12 -1.68
CA LEU A 182 -31.15 -12.38 -2.59
C LEU A 182 -31.67 -13.21 -3.78
N PRO A 183 -31.43 -12.80 -5.04
CA PRO A 183 -31.55 -13.73 -6.15
C PRO A 183 -30.47 -14.81 -5.94
N LEU A 184 -30.92 -15.98 -5.51
CA LEU A 184 -30.09 -17.17 -5.46
C LEU A 184 -29.72 -17.56 -6.90
N SER A 185 -28.47 -17.96 -7.08
CA SER A 185 -27.85 -18.57 -8.24
C SER A 185 -27.40 -17.63 -9.37
N LEU A 186 -26.09 -17.39 -9.39
CA LEU A 186 -25.29 -17.79 -10.54
C LEU A 186 -24.24 -18.79 -10.03
N LYS A 187 -24.14 -19.90 -10.75
CA LYS A 187 -23.44 -21.13 -10.41
C LYS A 187 -22.01 -20.89 -9.93
N GLU A 188 -21.64 -21.60 -8.87
CA GLU A 188 -20.25 -21.92 -8.55
C GLU A 188 -19.58 -22.50 -9.79
N SER A 189 -18.53 -21.82 -10.26
CA SER A 189 -17.42 -22.47 -10.91
C SER A 189 -16.29 -22.56 -9.87
N GLU A 190 -16.15 -23.73 -9.26
CA GLU A 190 -14.89 -24.18 -8.66
C GLU A 190 -13.82 -24.08 -9.78
N ILE A 191 -12.64 -23.45 -9.68
CA ILE A 191 -11.69 -23.25 -8.59
C ILE A 191 -10.92 -21.95 -8.91
N ASP A 192 -11.02 -20.90 -8.08
CA ASP A 192 -9.96 -19.90 -7.93
C ASP A 192 -9.26 -20.22 -6.60
N GLU A 193 -8.20 -21.01 -6.65
CA GLU A 193 -7.31 -21.18 -5.49
C GLU A 193 -6.61 -19.83 -5.23
N GLU A 194 -7.10 -19.07 -4.26
CA GLU A 194 -6.43 -17.86 -3.79
C GLU A 194 -5.21 -18.22 -2.93
N TYR A 195 -4.03 -17.81 -3.38
CA TYR A 195 -2.78 -17.91 -2.63
C TYR A 195 -2.59 -16.63 -1.79
N ASN A 196 -2.43 -16.77 -0.46
CA ASN A 196 -2.02 -15.64 0.40
C ASN A 196 -0.57 -15.26 0.05
N GLU A 197 -0.36 -14.22 -0.75
CA GLU A 197 0.95 -13.61 -1.01
C GLU A 197 1.02 -12.18 -0.43
N GLY A 198 2.18 -11.80 0.11
CA GLY A 198 2.45 -10.43 0.55
C GLY A 198 2.51 -10.17 2.07
N SER A 199 2.41 -11.19 2.92
CA SER A 199 2.73 -11.05 4.35
C SER A 199 4.22 -10.76 4.54
N ARG A 200 4.57 -9.60 5.11
CA ARG A 200 5.92 -9.33 5.60
C ARG A 200 6.13 -10.07 6.92
N GLU A 201 6.71 -11.26 6.84
CA GLU A 201 7.22 -11.96 8.01
C GLU A 201 8.64 -11.47 8.33
N THR A 202 8.85 -10.96 9.54
CA THR A 202 10.19 -10.68 10.05
C THR A 202 10.76 -11.98 10.61
N ARG A 203 11.75 -12.56 9.92
CA ARG A 203 12.62 -13.60 10.49
C ARG A 203 13.88 -12.95 11.03
N GLU A 204 14.25 -13.26 12.27
CA GLU A 204 15.63 -13.08 12.73
C GLU A 204 16.50 -14.04 11.92
N ALA A 205 17.27 -13.48 10.98
CA ALA A 205 18.20 -14.26 10.16
C ALA A 205 19.62 -13.97 10.62
N THR A 206 20.32 -15.02 11.06
CA THR A 206 21.77 -14.98 11.30
C THR A 206 22.45 -14.90 9.93
N PHE A 207 22.97 -13.73 9.56
CA PHE A 207 23.67 -13.55 8.29
C PHE A 207 25.18 -13.71 8.49
N PHE A 208 25.77 -14.67 7.77
CA PHE A 208 27.22 -14.69 7.57
C PHE A 208 27.61 -13.49 6.70
N LYS A 209 28.53 -12.66 7.18
CA LYS A 209 29.08 -11.51 6.44
C LYS A 209 29.87 -12.02 5.23
N ARG A 210 29.24 -12.11 4.06
CA ARG A 210 29.91 -12.50 2.81
C ARG A 210 30.96 -11.47 2.43
N ASN A 211 32.19 -11.91 2.16
CA ASN A 211 33.27 -11.03 1.77
C ASN A 211 33.05 -10.53 0.32
N ARG A 212 32.68 -9.26 0.17
CA ARG A 212 32.44 -8.62 -1.13
C ARG A 212 33.65 -8.73 -2.08
N LYS A 213 34.86 -8.81 -1.54
CA LYS A 213 36.08 -8.98 -2.33
C LYS A 213 36.12 -10.33 -3.04
N LEU A 214 35.74 -11.42 -2.36
CA LEU A 214 35.69 -12.77 -2.96
C LEU A 214 34.73 -12.82 -4.16
N VAL A 215 33.57 -12.18 -4.04
CA VAL A 215 32.57 -12.14 -5.13
C VAL A 215 33.10 -11.38 -6.35
N LEU A 216 33.76 -10.25 -6.13
CA LEU A 216 34.35 -9.45 -7.21
C LEU A 216 35.51 -10.20 -7.88
N ASP A 217 36.38 -10.80 -7.08
CA ASP A 217 37.53 -11.56 -7.58
C ASP A 217 37.05 -12.80 -8.37
N ALA A 218 36.03 -13.51 -7.89
CA ALA A 218 35.42 -14.64 -8.61
C ALA A 218 34.78 -14.23 -9.94
N LYS A 219 34.01 -13.13 -9.99
CA LYS A 219 33.45 -12.59 -11.23
C LYS A 219 34.54 -12.20 -12.23
N LYS A 220 35.60 -11.56 -11.75
CA LYS A 220 36.74 -11.18 -12.60
C LYS A 220 37.50 -12.40 -13.13
N THR A 221 37.58 -13.47 -12.33
CA THR A 221 38.34 -14.67 -12.67
C THR A 221 37.56 -15.60 -13.60
N TYR A 222 36.28 -15.82 -13.33
CA TYR A 222 35.43 -16.76 -14.06
C TYR A 222 34.56 -16.11 -15.15
N GLY A 223 34.54 -14.78 -15.21
CA GLY A 223 33.75 -14.01 -16.17
C GLY A 223 32.26 -13.96 -15.81
N TYR A 224 31.45 -13.66 -16.83
CA TYR A 224 30.01 -13.39 -16.68
C TYR A 224 29.10 -14.42 -17.38
N ASN A 225 29.67 -15.57 -17.77
CA ASN A 225 28.94 -16.70 -18.31
C ASN A 225 28.64 -17.71 -17.19
N CYS A 226 27.40 -18.20 -17.12
CA CYS A 226 27.03 -19.21 -16.14
C CYS A 226 27.83 -20.51 -16.36
N GLN A 227 28.61 -20.95 -15.37
CA GLN A 227 29.43 -22.17 -15.49
C GLN A 227 28.61 -23.47 -15.60
N ILE A 228 27.30 -23.40 -15.41
CA ILE A 228 26.36 -24.53 -15.49
C ILE A 228 25.67 -24.59 -16.84
N CYS A 229 25.03 -23.50 -17.29
CA CYS A 229 24.20 -23.49 -18.50
C CYS A 229 24.67 -22.51 -19.58
N ASP A 230 25.85 -21.90 -19.41
CA ASP A 230 26.49 -20.95 -20.31
C ASP A 230 25.69 -19.65 -20.58
N PHE A 231 24.59 -19.43 -19.85
CA PHE A 231 23.78 -18.21 -19.95
C PHE A 231 24.58 -16.96 -19.55
N ASN A 232 24.50 -15.92 -20.38
CA ASN A 232 25.06 -14.59 -20.13
C ASN A 232 23.93 -13.54 -20.09
N PHE A 233 23.89 -12.74 -19.02
CA PHE A 233 22.88 -11.70 -18.84
C PHE A 233 23.06 -10.51 -19.77
N GLU A 234 24.28 -10.06 -20.02
CA GLU A 234 24.57 -8.94 -20.90
C GLU A 234 24.26 -9.29 -22.36
N GLU A 235 24.62 -10.50 -22.80
CA GLU A 235 24.27 -10.98 -24.15
C GLU A 235 22.75 -11.10 -24.36
N THR A 236 22.00 -11.46 -23.31
CA THR A 236 20.55 -11.65 -23.41
C THR A 236 19.75 -10.37 -23.20
N TYR A 237 20.17 -9.51 -22.26
CA TYR A 237 19.41 -8.35 -21.79
C TYR A 237 20.10 -7.00 -22.06
N GLY A 238 21.26 -6.99 -22.75
CA GLY A 238 22.03 -5.79 -23.01
C GLY A 238 22.56 -5.14 -21.72
N GLU A 239 22.56 -3.81 -21.68
CA GLU A 239 23.07 -3.03 -20.54
C GLU A 239 22.43 -3.40 -19.20
N LEU A 240 21.17 -3.84 -19.20
CA LEU A 240 20.48 -4.29 -17.98
C LEU A 240 21.15 -5.52 -17.34
N GLY A 241 21.82 -6.34 -18.14
CA GLY A 241 22.53 -7.54 -17.72
C GLY A 241 24.00 -7.33 -17.37
N PHE A 242 24.53 -6.11 -17.55
CA PHE A 242 25.94 -5.79 -17.32
C PHE A 242 26.38 -6.16 -15.90
N GLU A 243 27.42 -6.98 -15.79
CA GLU A 243 28.01 -7.51 -14.54
C GLU A 243 27.06 -8.26 -13.56
N PHE A 244 25.86 -8.64 -14.01
CA PHE A 244 24.77 -9.08 -13.10
C PHE A 244 24.96 -10.48 -12.48
N ILE A 245 25.85 -11.33 -13.02
CA ILE A 245 25.94 -12.75 -12.62
C ILE A 245 26.08 -12.99 -11.10
N GLU A 246 25.57 -14.12 -10.59
CA GLU A 246 25.58 -14.43 -9.16
C GLU A 246 26.75 -15.34 -8.78
N CYS A 247 27.30 -15.17 -7.58
CA CYS A 247 28.38 -16.00 -7.05
C CYS A 247 27.81 -16.97 -6.00
N HIS A 248 28.03 -18.27 -6.21
CA HIS A 248 27.53 -19.37 -5.37
C HIS A 248 28.69 -20.15 -4.76
N HIS A 249 28.56 -20.58 -3.50
CA HIS A 249 29.56 -21.45 -2.86
C HIS A 249 29.22 -22.90 -3.18
N ILE A 250 30.18 -23.69 -3.69
CA ILE A 250 30.00 -25.12 -3.98
C ILE A 250 29.53 -25.86 -2.73
N ASN A 251 30.13 -25.53 -1.58
CA ASN A 251 29.74 -26.02 -0.25
C ASN A 251 29.22 -24.83 0.60
N PRO A 252 27.90 -24.70 0.80
CA PRO A 252 27.29 -23.58 1.52
C PRO A 252 27.86 -23.40 2.93
N LEU A 253 28.16 -22.16 3.31
CA LEU A 253 28.71 -21.82 4.63
C LEU A 253 27.80 -22.26 5.81
N SER A 254 26.48 -22.28 5.60
CA SER A 254 25.50 -22.72 6.60
C SER A 254 25.53 -24.22 6.88
N GLU A 255 26.28 -24.98 6.08
CA GLU A 255 26.37 -26.44 6.15
C GLU A 255 27.81 -26.90 6.46
N ARG A 256 28.71 -25.98 6.83
CA ARG A 256 30.08 -26.29 7.25
C ARG A 256 30.15 -26.46 8.77
N ASP A 257 30.82 -27.51 9.23
CA ASP A 257 31.07 -27.75 10.66
C ASP A 257 32.15 -26.82 11.27
N PHE A 258 32.90 -26.06 10.45
CA PHE A 258 34.03 -25.23 10.89
C PHE A 258 34.19 -23.91 10.08
N ASP A 259 34.73 -22.87 10.73
CA ASP A 259 35.10 -21.55 10.16
C ASP A 259 36.33 -21.64 9.23
N LEU A 260 36.27 -22.49 8.20
CA LEU A 260 37.34 -22.59 7.20
C LEU A 260 37.31 -21.39 6.24
N PRO A 261 38.47 -20.77 5.93
CA PRO A 261 38.53 -19.70 4.94
C PRO A 261 38.05 -20.21 3.58
N THR A 262 37.25 -19.39 2.90
CA THR A 262 36.74 -19.68 1.55
C THR A 262 37.69 -19.13 0.51
N THR A 263 38.11 -19.96 -0.45
CA THR A 263 38.93 -19.52 -1.59
C THR A 263 38.08 -19.27 -2.84
N ILE A 264 38.70 -18.79 -3.92
CA ILE A 264 38.00 -18.55 -5.19
C ILE A 264 37.50 -19.88 -5.79
N GLU A 265 38.24 -20.97 -5.59
CA GLU A 265 37.89 -22.31 -6.07
C GLU A 265 36.67 -22.92 -5.37
N ASP A 266 36.33 -22.41 -4.17
CA ASP A 266 35.14 -22.84 -3.42
C ASP A 266 33.85 -22.19 -3.94
N VAL A 267 33.95 -21.30 -4.92
CA VAL A 267 32.81 -20.57 -5.48
C VAL A 267 32.76 -20.68 -7.00
N LEU A 268 31.57 -20.51 -7.56
CA LEU A 268 31.32 -20.46 -8.99
C LEU A 268 30.38 -19.31 -9.35
N VAL A 269 30.45 -18.86 -10.61
CA VAL A 269 29.52 -17.88 -11.17
C VAL A 269 28.37 -18.57 -11.91
N VAL A 270 27.16 -18.23 -11.53
CA VAL A 270 25.92 -18.87 -12.01
C VAL A 270 24.84 -17.83 -12.29
N CYS A 271 23.93 -18.13 -13.22
CA CYS A 271 22.77 -17.28 -13.45
C CYS A 271 21.74 -17.43 -12.33
N SER A 272 20.86 -16.43 -12.14
CA SER A 272 19.83 -16.44 -11.10
C SER A 272 18.93 -17.69 -11.12
N ASN A 273 18.69 -18.25 -12.31
CA ASN A 273 17.91 -19.48 -12.44
C ASN A 273 18.68 -20.69 -11.90
N CYS A 274 19.92 -20.89 -12.32
CA CYS A 274 20.78 -21.97 -11.81
C CYS A 274 21.04 -21.81 -10.31
N HIS A 275 21.29 -20.59 -9.84
CA HIS A 275 21.50 -20.33 -8.42
C HIS A 275 20.29 -20.73 -7.57
N LYS A 276 19.08 -20.36 -8.02
CA LYS A 276 17.84 -20.81 -7.37
C LYS A 276 17.67 -22.33 -7.41
N MET A 277 18.06 -22.99 -8.51
CA MET A 277 17.95 -24.46 -8.62
C MET A 277 18.94 -25.19 -7.70
N LEU A 278 20.16 -24.68 -7.50
CA LEU A 278 21.11 -25.26 -6.54
C LEU A 278 20.56 -25.22 -5.10
N HIS A 279 19.84 -24.16 -4.74
CA HIS A 279 19.23 -23.98 -3.42
C HIS A 279 17.80 -24.55 -3.29
N LYS A 280 17.30 -25.29 -4.28
CA LYS A 280 15.96 -25.90 -4.22
C LYS A 280 15.89 -27.02 -3.18
N THR A 281 17.01 -27.68 -2.89
CA THR A 281 17.14 -28.73 -1.88
C THR A 281 18.00 -28.27 -0.70
N ARG A 282 17.85 -28.93 0.45
CA ARG A 282 18.77 -28.84 1.59
C ARG A 282 19.26 -30.25 1.93
N PRO A 283 20.57 -30.55 1.87
CA PRO A 283 21.66 -29.65 1.46
C PRO A 283 21.55 -29.18 0.00
N ALA A 284 22.26 -28.10 -0.32
CA ALA A 284 22.26 -27.55 -1.68
C ALA A 284 22.77 -28.59 -2.70
N LEU A 285 22.18 -28.60 -3.89
CA LEU A 285 22.57 -29.53 -4.95
C LEU A 285 23.96 -29.20 -5.47
N HIS A 286 24.79 -30.21 -5.74
CA HIS A 286 26.14 -29.97 -6.27
C HIS A 286 26.06 -29.46 -7.73
N PRO A 287 26.85 -28.46 -8.14
CA PRO A 287 26.80 -27.87 -9.50
C PRO A 287 26.88 -28.89 -10.65
N LEU A 288 27.72 -29.92 -10.52
CA LEU A 288 27.84 -30.99 -11.53
C LEU A 288 26.54 -31.79 -11.69
N GLN A 289 25.80 -32.00 -10.61
CA GLN A 289 24.51 -32.70 -10.67
C GLN A 289 23.49 -31.86 -11.43
N LEU A 290 23.40 -30.56 -11.14
CA LEU A 290 22.51 -29.65 -11.88
C LEU A 290 22.89 -29.60 -13.36
N LYS A 291 24.19 -29.52 -13.67
CA LYS A 291 24.69 -29.54 -15.05
C LYS A 291 24.25 -30.82 -15.77
N SER A 292 24.39 -31.99 -15.13
CA SER A 292 23.97 -33.26 -15.73
C SER A 292 22.47 -33.34 -16.02
N LEU A 293 21.62 -32.63 -15.27
CA LEU A 293 20.17 -32.60 -15.52
C LEU A 293 19.82 -31.76 -16.74
N LEU A 294 20.55 -30.67 -16.99
CA LEU A 294 20.29 -29.78 -18.13
C LEU A 294 20.73 -30.37 -19.47
N PHE A 295 21.79 -31.18 -19.46
CA PHE A 295 22.35 -31.80 -20.68
C PHE A 295 21.89 -33.25 -20.92
N LYS A 296 20.87 -33.73 -20.18
CA LYS A 296 20.22 -35.04 -20.37
C LYS A 296 19.11 -35.01 -21.45
N LYS A 297 19.37 -34.35 -22.58
CA LYS A 297 18.48 -34.38 -23.76
C LYS A 297 19.03 -35.32 -24.82
#